data_AF-A0A348VTC8-F1
#
_entry.id   AF-A0A348VTC8-F1
#
_cell.length_a   1.000
_cell.length_b   1.000
_cell.length_c   1.000
_cell.angle_alpha   90.00
_cell.angle_beta   90.00
_cell.angle_gamma   90.00
#
_symmetry.space_group_name_H-M   'P 1'
#
loop_
_entity.id
_entity.type
_entity.pdbx_description
1 polymer ?
#
loop_
_entity_poly.entity_id
_entity_poly.type
_entity_poly.pdbx_seq_one_letter_code
_entity_poly.pdbx_strand_id
1 'polypeptide(L)'
;MSISINPDKCTGCETCVTACPFAAIEMRDGKAYITEACTVCGACVDACEFQAIDRTEEAAKPAVDLSAYQGVWVFAEQHKGDIASVSLELLGEGRKLADKRKAKLSAVFIGSGIRDKAAELIAHGADIVYVADDPALKDFNDDSYAAVLTTLAKQHKPEIILAGATAIGRSFFPKVASTLYTGLTADCTMLDIDAATGHLHQTRPAFGGN
;
A
#
# COMPACT_ATOMS: atom_id res chain seq x y z
N MET A 1 10.88 14.65 -1.64
CA MET A 1 11.45 15.90 -2.17
C MET A 1 12.74 15.57 -2.88
N SER A 2 13.02 16.18 -4.01
CA SER A 2 14.27 15.95 -4.76
C SER A 2 14.91 17.27 -5.14
N ILE A 3 16.22 17.24 -5.34
CA ILE A 3 16.95 18.33 -6.00
C ILE A 3 17.15 17.89 -7.45
N SER A 4 16.86 18.78 -8.39
CA SER A 4 17.04 18.54 -9.82
C SER A 4 17.90 19.64 -10.44
N ILE A 5 18.65 19.32 -11.48
CA ILE A 5 19.51 20.26 -12.20
C ILE A 5 19.00 20.39 -13.62
N ASN A 6 18.74 21.63 -14.05
CA ASN A 6 18.39 21.97 -15.42
C ASN A 6 19.70 22.14 -16.23
N PRO A 7 20.00 21.24 -17.18
CA PRO A 7 21.24 21.29 -17.95
C PRO A 7 21.32 22.50 -18.89
N ASP A 8 20.19 23.06 -19.32
CA ASP A 8 20.16 24.21 -20.24
C ASP A 8 20.57 25.50 -19.52
N LYS A 9 20.21 25.64 -18.24
CA LYS A 9 20.58 26.78 -17.40
C LYS A 9 21.92 26.61 -16.68
N CYS A 10 22.36 25.37 -16.50
CA CYS A 10 23.61 25.08 -15.79
C CYS A 10 24.81 25.57 -16.61
N THR A 11 25.59 26.50 -16.08
CA THR A 11 26.78 27.05 -16.75
C THR A 11 28.06 26.28 -16.44
N GLY A 12 28.00 25.30 -15.54
CA GLY A 12 29.17 24.51 -15.13
C GLY A 12 30.14 25.24 -14.20
N CYS A 13 29.70 26.28 -13.47
CA CYS A 13 30.55 27.11 -12.61
C CYS A 13 31.04 26.44 -11.31
N GLU A 14 30.64 25.19 -11.05
CA GLU A 14 31.04 24.35 -9.90
C GLU A 14 30.69 24.88 -8.48
N THR A 15 30.06 26.05 -8.35
CA THR A 15 29.66 26.63 -7.05
C THR A 15 28.84 25.66 -6.20
N CYS A 16 27.96 24.88 -6.84
CA CYS A 16 27.12 23.89 -6.18
C CYS A 16 27.90 22.71 -5.58
N VAL A 17 29.04 22.33 -6.17
CA VAL A 17 29.92 21.26 -5.67
C VAL A 17 30.51 21.66 -4.33
N THR A 18 31.05 22.88 -4.25
CA THR A 18 31.62 23.45 -3.02
C THR A 18 30.55 23.69 -1.95
N ALA A 19 29.35 24.08 -2.36
CA ALA A 19 28.24 24.32 -1.43
C ALA A 19 27.64 23.03 -0.85
N CYS A 20 27.91 21.85 -1.41
CA CYS A 20 27.34 20.60 -0.96
C CYS A 20 28.13 20.01 0.24
N PRO A 21 27.59 20.01 1.46
CA PRO A 21 28.30 19.47 2.62
C PRO A 21 28.40 17.93 2.62
N PHE A 22 27.70 17.28 1.69
CA PHE A 22 27.64 15.82 1.54
C PHE A 22 28.39 15.31 0.32
N ALA A 23 29.09 16.19 -0.41
CA ALA A 23 29.79 15.85 -1.66
C ALA A 23 28.89 15.09 -2.67
N ALA A 24 27.62 15.46 -2.73
CA ALA A 24 26.60 14.78 -3.52
C ALA A 24 26.45 15.32 -4.96
N ILE A 25 27.38 16.16 -5.41
CA ILE A 25 27.34 16.77 -6.75
C ILE A 25 28.67 16.53 -7.46
N GLU A 26 28.58 15.98 -8.66
CA GLU A 26 29.70 15.70 -9.56
C GLU A 26 29.56 16.50 -10.86
N MET A 27 30.67 16.80 -11.51
CA MET A 27 30.66 17.41 -12.84
C MET A 27 30.76 16.32 -13.92
N ARG A 28 29.80 16.30 -14.84
CA ARG A 28 29.76 15.41 -16.02
C ARG A 28 29.47 16.25 -17.26
N ASP A 29 30.31 16.13 -18.29
CA ASP A 29 30.17 16.87 -19.55
C ASP A 29 30.01 18.39 -19.38
N GLY A 30 30.70 18.97 -18.39
CA GLY A 30 30.63 20.40 -18.07
C GLY A 30 29.33 20.83 -17.37
N LYS A 31 28.51 19.88 -16.90
CA LYS A 31 27.26 20.12 -16.17
C LYS A 31 27.29 19.44 -14.81
N ALA A 32 26.60 20.03 -13.85
CA ALA A 32 26.46 19.44 -12.53
C ALA A 32 25.45 18.27 -12.55
N TYR A 33 25.78 17.20 -11.83
CA TYR A 33 24.99 15.97 -11.71
C TYR A 33 24.89 15.58 -10.23
N ILE A 34 23.70 15.18 -9.79
CA ILE A 34 23.44 14.83 -8.38
C ILE A 34 23.56 13.32 -8.20
N THR A 35 24.34 12.91 -7.20
CA THR A 35 24.53 11.50 -6.84
C THR A 35 23.52 11.03 -5.79
N GLU A 36 23.51 9.73 -5.53
CA GLU A 36 22.65 9.11 -4.52
C GLU A 36 22.97 9.56 -3.07
N ALA A 37 24.10 10.24 -2.86
CA ALA A 37 24.48 10.81 -1.56
C ALA A 37 23.66 12.06 -1.17
N CYS A 38 22.78 12.55 -2.06
CA CYS A 38 22.02 13.77 -1.83
C CYS A 38 20.98 13.61 -0.70
N THR A 39 21.12 14.43 0.34
CA THR A 39 20.20 14.48 1.49
C THR A 39 19.11 15.53 1.37
N VAL A 40 19.02 16.24 0.24
CA VAL A 40 17.98 17.23 -0.06
C VAL A 40 17.99 18.43 0.92
N CYS A 41 19.18 18.82 1.41
CA CYS A 41 19.32 19.93 2.35
C CYS A 41 19.07 21.32 1.74
N GLY A 42 19.19 21.47 0.41
CA GLY A 42 18.91 22.71 -0.31
C GLY A 42 20.11 23.65 -0.52
N ALA A 43 21.28 23.37 0.07
CA ALA A 43 22.45 24.27 -0.02
C ALA A 43 22.89 24.60 -1.46
N CYS A 44 22.77 23.66 -2.39
CA CYS A 44 23.11 23.87 -3.80
C CYS A 44 22.09 24.74 -4.55
N VAL A 45 20.83 24.79 -4.09
CA VAL A 45 19.78 25.64 -4.67
C VAL A 45 20.11 27.10 -4.35
N ASP A 46 20.42 27.39 -3.09
CA ASP A 46 20.77 28.74 -2.63
C ASP A 46 22.07 29.24 -3.27
N ALA A 47 23.02 28.34 -3.54
CA ALA A 47 24.30 28.68 -4.14
C ALA A 47 24.25 28.87 -5.67
N CYS A 48 23.15 28.50 -6.34
CA CYS A 48 23.07 28.55 -7.80
C CYS A 48 22.55 29.91 -8.30
N GLU A 49 23.46 30.82 -8.62
CA GLU A 49 23.12 32.15 -9.17
C GLU A 49 22.39 32.09 -10.52
N PHE A 50 22.60 31.01 -11.29
CA PHE A 50 21.96 30.79 -12.58
C PHE A 50 20.57 30.14 -12.48
N GLN A 51 20.10 29.86 -11.26
CA GLN A 51 18.82 29.20 -11.01
C GLN A 51 18.67 27.91 -11.84
N ALA A 52 19.77 27.17 -11.95
CA ALA A 52 19.83 25.90 -12.65
C ALA A 52 19.49 24.72 -11.75
N ILE A 53 19.40 24.92 -10.43
CA ILE A 53 19.14 23.87 -9.45
C ILE A 53 17.84 24.19 -8.73
N ASP A 54 16.87 23.31 -8.87
CA ASP A 54 15.54 23.47 -8.29
C ASP A 54 15.30 22.41 -7.21
N ARG A 55 14.77 22.85 -6.07
CA ARG A 55 14.15 21.96 -5.10
C ARG A 55 12.74 21.67 -5.57
N THR A 56 12.58 20.57 -6.28
CA THR A 56 11.25 20.12 -6.66
C THR A 56 10.64 19.41 -5.46
N GLU A 57 9.48 19.90 -5.02
CA GLU A 57 8.53 19.03 -4.35
C GLU A 57 8.32 17.82 -5.27
N GLU A 58 8.32 16.60 -4.71
CA GLU A 58 7.90 15.45 -5.50
C GLU A 58 6.54 15.81 -6.08
N ALA A 59 6.44 15.79 -7.41
CA ALA A 59 5.17 16.02 -8.08
C ALA A 59 4.11 15.20 -7.33
N ALA A 60 3.09 15.89 -6.80
CA ALA A 60 1.98 15.24 -6.14
C ALA A 60 1.58 14.06 -7.04
N LYS A 61 1.70 12.84 -6.50
CA LYS A 61 1.39 11.62 -7.24
C LYS A 61 0.06 11.88 -7.96
N PRO A 62 -0.04 11.59 -9.27
CA PRO A 62 -1.23 11.92 -10.04
C PRO A 62 -2.44 11.45 -9.25
N ALA A 63 -3.40 12.35 -9.02
CA ALA A 63 -4.60 12.05 -8.25
C ALA A 63 -5.23 10.80 -8.85
N VAL A 64 -5.10 9.68 -8.13
CA VAL A 64 -5.61 8.40 -8.61
C VAL A 64 -7.12 8.55 -8.66
N ASP A 65 -7.71 8.24 -9.81
CA ASP A 65 -9.17 8.22 -9.92
C ASP A 65 -9.70 7.06 -9.07
N LEU A 66 -10.21 7.41 -7.88
CA LEU A 66 -10.75 6.45 -6.91
C LEU A 66 -12.19 6.04 -7.24
N SER A 67 -12.84 6.65 -8.24
CA SER A 67 -14.24 6.34 -8.58
C SER A 67 -14.42 4.90 -9.09
N ALA A 68 -13.36 4.31 -9.65
CA ALA A 68 -13.35 2.94 -10.13
C ALA A 68 -13.22 1.88 -9.03
N TYR A 69 -12.98 2.28 -7.76
CA TYR A 69 -12.77 1.36 -6.66
C TYR A 69 -14.05 1.17 -5.86
N GLN A 70 -14.49 -0.08 -5.71
CA GLN A 70 -15.68 -0.42 -4.94
C GLN A 70 -15.56 -1.77 -4.26
N GLY A 71 -16.24 -1.90 -3.12
CA GLY A 71 -16.38 -3.15 -2.39
C GLY A 71 -15.43 -3.25 -1.20
N VAL A 72 -15.83 -4.10 -0.26
CA VAL A 72 -15.06 -4.44 0.93
C VAL A 72 -14.57 -5.86 0.77
N TRP A 73 -13.28 -6.07 0.89
CA TRP A 73 -12.65 -7.38 0.81
C TRP A 73 -12.17 -7.81 2.20
N VAL A 74 -12.34 -9.09 2.50
CA VAL A 74 -11.77 -9.75 3.67
C VAL A 74 -10.84 -10.85 3.18
N PHE A 75 -9.58 -10.83 3.60
CA PHE A 75 -8.70 -11.98 3.41
C PHE A 75 -9.11 -13.09 4.38
N ALA A 76 -9.63 -14.18 3.81
CA ALA A 76 -9.98 -15.37 4.56
C ALA A 76 -8.73 -16.19 4.82
N GLU A 77 -8.13 -15.98 5.98
CA GLU A 77 -7.00 -16.77 6.46
C GLU A 77 -7.42 -18.23 6.68
N GLN A 78 -6.52 -19.14 6.30
CA GLN A 78 -6.67 -20.58 6.45
C GLN A 78 -5.48 -21.20 7.15
N HIS A 79 -5.74 -22.24 7.93
CA HIS A 79 -4.73 -23.09 8.54
C HIS A 79 -4.99 -24.54 8.16
N LYS A 80 -4.10 -25.13 7.34
CA LYS A 80 -4.21 -26.52 6.87
C LYS A 80 -5.57 -26.84 6.22
N GLY A 81 -6.13 -25.86 5.53
CA GLY A 81 -7.41 -25.91 4.85
C GLY A 81 -8.59 -25.50 5.71
N ASP A 82 -8.48 -25.34 7.03
CA ASP A 82 -9.56 -24.83 7.88
C ASP A 82 -9.57 -23.30 7.93
N ILE A 83 -10.75 -22.70 7.91
CA ILE A 83 -10.91 -21.24 7.99
C ILE A 83 -10.60 -20.79 9.42
N ALA A 84 -9.71 -19.81 9.57
CA ALA A 84 -9.40 -19.23 10.87
C ALA A 84 -10.58 -18.41 11.40
N SER A 85 -10.84 -18.44 12.72
CA SER A 85 -11.97 -17.72 13.33
C SER A 85 -11.92 -16.21 13.09
N VAL A 86 -10.72 -15.63 13.02
CA VAL A 86 -10.50 -14.21 12.70
C VAL A 86 -11.12 -13.80 11.36
N SER A 87 -11.14 -14.70 10.38
CA SER A 87 -11.77 -14.47 9.08
C SER A 87 -13.28 -14.30 9.21
N LEU A 88 -13.91 -15.09 10.10
CA LEU A 88 -15.35 -15.04 10.35
C LEU A 88 -15.74 -13.76 11.11
N GLU A 89 -14.92 -13.36 12.09
CA GLU A 89 -15.09 -12.09 12.81
C GLU A 89 -14.99 -10.89 11.85
N LEU A 90 -13.99 -10.91 10.97
CA LEU A 90 -13.79 -9.86 9.96
C LEU A 90 -14.88 -9.83 8.90
N LEU A 91 -15.48 -10.96 8.54
CA LEU A 91 -16.66 -10.97 7.67
C LEU A 91 -17.85 -10.27 8.36
N GLY A 92 -18.05 -10.50 9.66
CA GLY A 92 -19.07 -9.81 10.44
C GLY A 92 -18.88 -8.30 10.48
N GLU A 93 -17.66 -7.83 10.73
CA GLU A 93 -17.35 -6.39 10.75
C GLU A 93 -17.35 -5.79 9.33
N GLY A 94 -16.79 -6.51 8.37
CA GLY A 94 -16.78 -6.15 6.96
C GLY A 94 -18.18 -5.99 6.37
N ARG A 95 -19.16 -6.79 6.81
CA ARG A 95 -20.57 -6.66 6.41
C ARG A 95 -21.15 -5.31 6.83
N LYS A 96 -20.90 -4.88 8.07
CA LYS A 96 -21.35 -3.57 8.56
C LYS A 96 -20.77 -2.43 7.72
N LEU A 97 -19.49 -2.51 7.38
CA LEU A 97 -18.82 -1.52 6.53
C LEU A 97 -19.39 -1.53 5.10
N ALA A 98 -19.58 -2.72 4.53
CA ALA A 98 -20.15 -2.91 3.20
C ALA A 98 -21.57 -2.36 3.11
N ASP A 99 -22.40 -2.55 4.13
CA ASP A 99 -23.77 -2.02 4.19
C ASP A 99 -23.77 -0.48 4.26
N LYS A 100 -22.89 0.11 5.08
CA LYS A 100 -22.73 1.57 5.16
C LYS A 100 -22.25 2.17 3.83
N ARG A 101 -21.36 1.46 3.12
CA ARG A 101 -20.88 1.84 1.77
C ARG A 101 -21.84 1.46 0.64
N LYS A 102 -22.92 0.71 0.92
CA LYS A 102 -23.82 0.11 -0.07
C LYS A 102 -23.06 -0.68 -1.15
N ALA A 103 -22.02 -1.39 -0.73
CA ALA A 103 -21.13 -2.16 -1.58
C ALA A 103 -21.21 -3.66 -1.25
N LYS A 104 -20.61 -4.48 -2.12
CA LYS A 104 -20.54 -5.93 -1.90
C LYS A 104 -19.39 -6.26 -0.95
N LEU A 105 -19.63 -7.23 -0.05
CA LEU A 105 -18.60 -7.87 0.76
C LEU A 105 -18.04 -9.05 -0.02
N SER A 106 -16.74 -9.08 -0.27
CA SER A 106 -16.06 -10.22 -0.88
C SER A 106 -15.05 -10.85 0.07
N ALA A 107 -14.92 -12.17 0.02
CA ALA A 107 -13.83 -12.88 0.68
C ALA A 107 -12.77 -13.30 -0.34
N VAL A 108 -11.49 -13.17 0.00
CA VAL A 108 -10.38 -13.71 -0.80
C VAL A 108 -9.80 -14.90 -0.06
N PHE A 109 -9.86 -16.08 -0.67
CA PHE A 109 -9.51 -17.36 -0.06
C PHE A 109 -8.40 -18.03 -0.87
N ILE A 110 -7.22 -18.22 -0.25
CA ILE A 110 -5.99 -18.64 -0.92
C ILE A 110 -5.43 -19.89 -0.23
N GLY A 111 -5.23 -20.98 -0.97
CA GLY A 111 -4.75 -22.24 -0.43
C GLY A 111 -4.80 -23.39 -1.44
N SER A 112 -4.87 -24.63 -0.95
CA SER A 112 -4.96 -25.84 -1.76
C SER A 112 -6.04 -26.78 -1.25
N GLY A 113 -6.93 -27.26 -2.13
CA GLY A 113 -8.05 -28.14 -1.76
C GLY A 113 -9.08 -27.45 -0.87
N ILE A 114 -9.28 -26.14 -1.06
CA ILE A 114 -10.09 -25.30 -0.17
C ILE A 114 -11.45 -24.92 -0.77
N ARG A 115 -11.69 -25.24 -2.04
CA ARG A 115 -12.88 -24.83 -2.77
C ARG A 115 -14.20 -25.22 -2.08
N ASP A 116 -14.24 -26.38 -1.43
CA ASP A 116 -15.45 -26.88 -0.76
C ASP A 116 -15.86 -26.02 0.44
N LYS A 117 -14.90 -25.34 1.08
CA LYS A 117 -15.14 -24.46 2.24
C LYS A 117 -15.51 -23.04 1.85
N ALA A 118 -15.44 -22.69 0.57
CA ALA A 118 -15.89 -21.38 0.10
C ALA A 118 -17.38 -21.13 0.42
N ALA A 119 -18.21 -22.19 0.48
CA ALA A 119 -19.62 -22.10 0.85
C ALA A 119 -19.82 -21.62 2.30
N GLU A 120 -18.89 -21.95 3.21
CA GLU A 120 -18.92 -21.50 4.59
C GLU A 120 -18.74 -19.98 4.67
N LEU A 121 -17.79 -19.42 3.92
CA LEU A 121 -17.57 -17.97 3.86
C LEU A 121 -18.81 -17.20 3.36
N ILE A 122 -19.54 -17.78 2.40
CA ILE A 122 -20.82 -17.22 1.92
C ILE A 122 -21.88 -17.27 3.02
N ALA A 123 -22.00 -18.40 3.72
CA ALA A 123 -22.96 -18.55 4.82
C ALA A 123 -22.69 -17.55 5.97
N HIS A 124 -21.43 -17.13 6.14
CA HIS A 124 -21.01 -16.13 7.11
C HIS A 124 -21.10 -14.67 6.61
N GLY A 125 -21.69 -14.44 5.43
CA GLY A 125 -22.10 -13.10 4.97
C GLY A 125 -21.33 -12.52 3.79
N ALA A 126 -20.37 -13.25 3.22
CA ALA A 126 -19.71 -12.83 1.97
C ALA A 126 -20.66 -12.95 0.77
N ASP A 127 -20.79 -11.89 -0.02
CA ASP A 127 -21.58 -11.89 -1.26
C ASP A 127 -20.84 -12.60 -2.40
N ILE A 128 -19.51 -12.49 -2.41
CA ILE A 128 -18.62 -13.06 -3.43
C ILE A 128 -17.42 -13.69 -2.73
N VAL A 129 -16.97 -14.85 -3.20
CA VAL A 129 -15.74 -15.49 -2.73
C VAL A 129 -14.80 -15.71 -3.90
N TYR A 130 -13.66 -15.02 -3.88
CA TYR A 130 -12.56 -15.25 -4.81
C TYR A 130 -11.68 -16.37 -4.26
N VAL A 131 -11.63 -17.50 -4.98
CA VAL A 131 -10.86 -18.67 -4.56
C VAL A 131 -9.64 -18.83 -5.46
N ALA A 132 -8.46 -18.81 -4.87
CA ALA A 132 -7.20 -19.24 -5.49
C ALA A 132 -6.82 -20.60 -4.90
N ASP A 133 -7.15 -21.67 -5.64
CA ASP A 133 -6.88 -23.05 -5.27
C ASP A 133 -5.78 -23.61 -6.17
N ASP A 134 -4.57 -23.75 -5.61
CA ASP A 134 -3.42 -24.33 -6.32
C ASP A 134 -2.56 -25.15 -5.34
N PRO A 135 -2.06 -26.35 -5.73
CA PRO A 135 -1.14 -27.14 -4.90
C PRO A 135 0.10 -26.39 -4.41
N ALA A 136 0.60 -25.40 -5.16
CA ALA A 136 1.73 -24.56 -4.75
C ALA A 136 1.39 -23.63 -3.57
N LEU A 137 0.11 -23.40 -3.30
CA LEU A 137 -0.39 -22.55 -2.21
C LEU A 137 -0.76 -23.37 -0.96
N LYS A 138 -0.39 -24.65 -0.91
CA LYS A 138 -0.66 -25.53 0.24
C LYS A 138 -0.06 -24.99 1.54
N ASP A 139 1.20 -24.57 1.47
CA ASP A 139 1.92 -23.98 2.58
C ASP A 139 1.96 -22.47 2.43
N PHE A 140 1.87 -21.76 3.56
CA PHE A 140 1.91 -20.30 3.55
C PHE A 140 3.27 -19.81 3.05
N ASN A 141 3.23 -18.91 2.07
CA ASN A 141 4.40 -18.25 1.50
C ASN A 141 4.06 -16.80 1.18
N ASP A 142 4.76 -15.86 1.81
CA ASP A 142 4.47 -14.42 1.70
C ASP A 142 4.47 -13.92 0.25
N ASP A 143 5.41 -14.38 -0.57
CA ASP A 143 5.58 -13.94 -1.95
C ASP A 143 4.42 -14.41 -2.83
N SER A 144 4.04 -15.67 -2.70
CA SER A 144 2.97 -16.29 -3.48
C SER A 144 1.61 -15.69 -3.10
N TYR A 145 1.35 -15.54 -1.80
CA TYR A 145 0.10 -14.96 -1.30
C TYR A 145 -0.01 -13.47 -1.68
N ALA A 146 1.08 -12.70 -1.54
CA ALA A 146 1.10 -11.31 -1.96
C ALA A 146 0.91 -11.17 -3.48
N ALA A 147 1.53 -12.01 -4.29
CA ALA A 147 1.37 -11.98 -5.75
C ALA A 147 -0.08 -12.25 -6.17
N VAL A 148 -0.73 -13.25 -5.57
CA VAL A 148 -2.14 -13.57 -5.83
C VAL A 148 -3.04 -12.41 -5.41
N LEU A 149 -2.92 -11.94 -4.17
CA LEU A 149 -3.79 -10.88 -3.65
C LEU A 149 -3.61 -9.56 -4.41
N THR A 150 -2.37 -9.17 -4.74
CA THR A 150 -2.10 -7.94 -5.51
C THR A 150 -2.62 -8.04 -6.95
N THR A 151 -2.53 -9.22 -7.57
CA THR A 151 -3.10 -9.45 -8.91
C THR A 151 -4.61 -9.30 -8.89
N LEU A 152 -5.28 -9.95 -7.94
CA LEU A 152 -6.73 -9.85 -7.77
C LEU A 152 -7.16 -8.40 -7.46
N ALA A 153 -6.44 -7.71 -6.56
CA ALA A 153 -6.74 -6.33 -6.21
C ALA A 153 -6.57 -5.36 -7.40
N LYS A 154 -5.57 -5.58 -8.27
CA LYS A 154 -5.39 -4.77 -9.49
C LYS A 154 -6.51 -4.98 -10.51
N GLN A 155 -7.04 -6.21 -10.60
CA GLN A 155 -8.10 -6.56 -11.54
C GLN A 155 -9.48 -6.07 -11.08
N HIS A 156 -9.79 -6.26 -9.80
CA HIS A 156 -11.14 -5.99 -9.26
C HIS A 156 -11.26 -4.66 -8.51
N LYS A 157 -10.13 -3.98 -8.22
CA LYS A 157 -10.05 -2.66 -7.61
C LYS A 157 -10.97 -2.51 -6.37
N PRO A 158 -10.76 -3.31 -5.31
CA PRO A 158 -11.52 -3.14 -4.07
C PRO A 158 -11.21 -1.80 -3.40
N GLU A 159 -12.21 -1.20 -2.77
CA GLU A 159 -12.05 0.04 -2.02
C GLU A 159 -11.37 -0.20 -0.67
N ILE A 160 -11.77 -1.27 0.03
CA ILE A 160 -11.27 -1.63 1.36
C ILE A 160 -10.81 -3.09 1.33
N ILE A 161 -9.63 -3.38 1.89
CA ILE A 161 -9.15 -4.76 2.11
C ILE A 161 -8.82 -4.93 3.60
N LEU A 162 -9.45 -5.89 4.24
CA LEU A 162 -9.29 -6.23 5.65
C LEU A 162 -8.56 -7.57 5.80
N ALA A 163 -7.77 -7.68 6.86
CA ALA A 163 -7.05 -8.91 7.21
C ALA A 163 -6.87 -9.03 8.71
N GLY A 164 -6.73 -10.26 9.18
CA GLY A 164 -6.47 -10.55 10.59
C GLY A 164 -5.11 -10.02 11.01
N ALA A 165 -5.00 -9.51 12.23
CA ALA A 165 -3.73 -9.11 12.84
C ALA A 165 -2.91 -10.32 13.33
N THR A 166 -2.90 -11.42 12.58
CA THR A 166 -2.19 -12.67 12.87
C THR A 166 -0.74 -12.61 12.40
N ALA A 167 0.04 -13.66 12.67
CA ALA A 167 1.38 -13.80 12.11
C ALA A 167 1.37 -13.77 10.58
N ILE A 168 0.38 -14.42 9.95
CA ILE A 168 0.21 -14.44 8.49
C ILE A 168 -0.15 -13.04 7.99
N GLY A 169 -1.22 -12.43 8.51
CA GLY A 169 -1.67 -11.12 8.04
C GLY A 169 -0.62 -10.04 8.22
N ARG A 170 0.06 -9.99 9.37
CA ARG A 170 1.11 -9.00 9.65
C ARG A 170 2.38 -9.20 8.80
N SER A 171 2.60 -10.40 8.26
CA SER A 171 3.79 -10.71 7.48
C SER A 171 3.70 -10.20 6.04
N PHE A 172 2.64 -10.54 5.29
CA PHE A 172 2.58 -10.23 3.85
C PHE A 172 1.78 -8.97 3.48
N PHE A 173 0.85 -8.49 4.32
CA PHE A 173 0.08 -7.27 3.99
C PHE A 173 0.92 -6.00 3.83
N PRO A 174 2.02 -5.76 4.59
CA PRO A 174 2.92 -4.65 4.33
C PRO A 174 3.48 -4.66 2.90
N LYS A 175 3.81 -5.85 2.39
CA LYS A 175 4.28 -6.04 1.01
C LYS A 175 3.16 -5.77 -0.01
N VAL A 176 1.94 -6.22 0.26
CA VAL A 176 0.77 -5.94 -0.58
C VAL A 176 0.50 -4.43 -0.65
N ALA A 177 0.49 -3.75 0.50
CA ALA A 177 0.26 -2.31 0.58
C ALA A 177 1.32 -1.51 -0.17
N SER A 178 2.60 -1.89 -0.01
CA SER A 178 3.72 -1.29 -0.76
C SER A 178 3.57 -1.50 -2.27
N THR A 179 3.20 -2.72 -2.70
CA THR A 179 3.04 -3.07 -4.12
C THR A 179 1.86 -2.34 -4.78
N LEU A 180 0.78 -2.10 -4.02
CA LEU A 180 -0.39 -1.36 -4.48
C LEU A 180 -0.27 0.16 -4.28
N TYR A 181 0.83 0.64 -3.68
CA TYR A 181 1.01 2.04 -3.29
C TYR A 181 -0.15 2.61 -2.45
N THR A 182 -0.66 1.82 -1.51
CA THR A 182 -1.76 2.21 -0.61
C THR A 182 -1.32 2.26 0.86
N GLY A 183 -2.16 2.85 1.71
CA GLY A 183 -1.97 2.88 3.15
C GLY A 183 -2.31 1.54 3.81
N LEU A 184 -1.72 1.29 4.99
CA LEU A 184 -2.01 0.13 5.83
C LEU A 184 -2.02 0.57 7.29
N THR A 185 -3.13 0.34 7.98
CA THR A 185 -3.22 0.54 9.43
C THR A 185 -3.21 -0.82 10.11
N ALA A 186 -2.18 -1.07 10.92
CA ALA A 186 -2.04 -2.34 11.64
C ALA A 186 -2.88 -2.35 12.93
N ASP A 187 -3.38 -3.53 13.28
CA ASP A 187 -3.96 -3.85 14.60
C ASP A 187 -5.06 -2.88 15.06
N CYS A 188 -6.06 -2.67 14.18
CA CYS A 188 -7.21 -1.82 14.47
C CYS A 188 -8.15 -2.47 15.50
N THR A 189 -8.66 -1.67 16.42
CA THR A 189 -9.65 -2.09 17.42
C THR A 189 -11.07 -1.70 17.03
N MET A 190 -11.23 -0.72 16.15
CA MET A 190 -12.53 -0.29 15.64
C MET A 190 -12.41 0.25 14.23
N LEU A 191 -13.37 -0.10 13.39
CA LEU A 191 -13.50 0.35 12.01
C LEU A 191 -14.88 0.99 11.84
N ASP A 192 -14.94 2.16 11.21
CA ASP A 192 -16.21 2.77 10.84
C ASP A 192 -16.08 3.53 9.52
N ILE A 193 -17.20 3.86 8.89
CA ILE A 193 -17.27 4.75 7.74
C ILE A 193 -17.72 6.11 8.22
N ASP A 194 -16.90 7.14 7.98
CA ASP A 194 -17.28 8.51 8.23
C ASP A 194 -18.42 8.93 7.30
N ALA A 195 -19.55 9.37 7.86
CA ALA A 195 -20.73 9.75 7.10
C ALA A 195 -20.54 11.04 6.26
N ALA A 196 -19.61 11.92 6.65
CA ALA A 196 -19.35 13.18 5.95
C ALA A 196 -18.40 12.99 4.76
N THR A 197 -17.32 12.22 4.96
CA THR A 197 -16.29 12.02 3.93
C THR A 197 -16.46 10.72 3.14
N GLY A 198 -17.17 9.74 3.71
CA GLY A 198 -17.28 8.40 3.15
C GLY A 198 -16.02 7.55 3.33
N HIS A 199 -14.98 8.07 3.99
CA HIS A 199 -13.72 7.37 4.19
C HIS A 199 -13.79 6.34 5.31
N LEU A 200 -12.91 5.34 5.24
CA LEU A 200 -12.71 4.37 6.32
C LEU A 200 -11.96 5.01 7.49
N HIS A 201 -12.66 5.19 8.59
CA HIS A 201 -12.11 5.62 9.87
C HIS A 201 -11.56 4.41 10.63
N GLN A 202 -10.24 4.40 10.83
CA GLN A 202 -9.49 3.28 11.40
C GLN A 202 -8.95 3.69 12.76
N THR A 203 -9.49 3.10 13.82
CA THR A 203 -9.04 3.38 15.19
C THR A 203 -8.12 2.25 15.64
N ARG A 204 -6.94 2.62 16.13
CA ARG A 204 -5.99 1.69 16.72
C ARG A 204 -5.31 2.30 17.95
N PRO A 205 -4.91 1.49 18.94
CA PRO A 205 -4.00 1.93 19.97
C PRO A 205 -2.59 2.17 19.39
N ALA A 206 -1.93 3.21 19.88
CA ALA A 206 -0.53 3.50 19.64
C ALA A 206 0.25 3.46 20.96
N PHE A 207 1.58 3.56 20.91
CA PHE A 207 2.44 3.69 22.11
C PHE A 207 2.20 2.64 23.21
N GLY A 208 1.97 1.38 22.84
CA GLY A 208 1.72 0.30 23.80
C GLY A 208 0.34 0.32 24.47
N GLY A 209 -0.61 1.10 23.94
CA GLY A 209 -1.97 1.20 24.45
C GLY A 209 -2.23 2.38 25.40
N ASN A 210 -1.36 3.39 25.38
CA ASN A 210 -1.49 4.62 26.18
C ASN A 210 -2.30 5.71 25.47
#